data_AF-A0A1C6SBA1-F1
#
_entry.id   AF-A0A1C6SBA1-F1
#
_cell.length_a   1.000
_cell.length_b   1.000
_cell.length_c   1.000
_cell.angle_alpha   90.00
_cell.angle_beta   90.00
_cell.angle_gamma   90.00
#
_symmetry.space_group_name_H-M   'P 1'
#
loop_
_entity.id
_entity.type
_entity.pdbx_description
1 polymer ?
#
loop_
_entity_poly.entity_id
_entity_poly.type
_entity_poly.pdbx_seq_one_letter_code
_entity_poly.pdbx_strand_id
1 'polypeptide(L)'
;MTDARAGGTDLTWLITHGAGMAWQYAMAVQTALTDIDAALAAENHPACVESCAVALRAITYCEQVGAGYLGRPTHVEHHVHLALTDSPAARALRRLPPPAGATRAEAEAARQVVREQDERLRASLPVDIPVLRTASGFFPTVGIAGALEKLRTEHGLGPMDWDQWGI
;
A
#
# COMPACT_ATOMS: atom_id res chain seq x y z
N MET A 1 20.21 -24.88 25.94
CA MET A 1 20.58 -23.45 25.92
C MET A 1 19.61 -22.75 25.00
N THR A 2 18.70 -22.00 25.60
CA THR A 2 17.63 -21.22 24.98
C THR A 2 18.22 -19.92 24.45
N ASP A 3 18.42 -19.83 23.13
CA ASP A 3 18.68 -18.55 22.48
C ASP A 3 17.35 -17.82 22.31
N ALA A 4 17.24 -16.69 23.00
CA ALA A 4 16.14 -15.77 22.90
C ALA A 4 16.07 -15.22 21.47
N ARG A 5 15.02 -15.62 20.74
CA ARG A 5 14.60 -14.99 19.48
C ARG A 5 14.45 -13.48 19.72
N ALA A 6 15.37 -12.69 19.17
CA ALA A 6 15.04 -11.31 18.83
C ALA A 6 13.91 -11.41 17.80
N GLY A 7 12.73 -10.89 18.11
CA GLY A 7 11.58 -10.79 17.21
C GLY A 7 11.84 -9.79 16.09
N GLY A 8 12.87 -10.05 15.28
CA GLY A 8 13.40 -9.16 14.26
C GLY A 8 13.21 -9.76 12.88
N THR A 9 12.67 -8.94 11.98
CA THR A 9 12.71 -9.06 10.52
C THR A 9 13.95 -9.81 10.01
N ASP A 10 13.83 -11.12 9.82
CA ASP A 10 14.88 -11.94 9.22
C ASP A 10 14.67 -12.07 7.70
N LEU A 11 15.60 -12.73 7.01
CA LEU A 11 15.50 -12.96 5.57
C LEU A 11 14.18 -13.66 5.21
N THR A 12 13.73 -14.61 6.04
CA THR A 12 12.47 -15.33 5.86
C THR A 12 11.29 -14.36 5.89
N TRP A 13 11.20 -13.48 6.88
CA TRP A 13 10.14 -12.47 6.98
C TRP A 13 10.20 -11.49 5.80
N LEU A 14 11.39 -11.06 5.39
CA LEU A 14 11.57 -10.15 4.25
C LEU A 14 11.00 -10.75 2.97
N ILE A 15 11.37 -12.00 2.65
CA ILE A 15 10.95 -12.65 1.41
C ILE A 15 9.50 -13.14 1.45
N THR A 16 8.90 -13.28 2.63
CA THR A 16 7.50 -13.73 2.80
C THR A 16 6.51 -12.57 2.86
N HIS A 17 6.85 -11.47 3.54
CA HIS A 17 5.92 -10.37 3.84
C HIS A 17 6.47 -9.01 3.39
N GLY A 18 7.74 -8.73 3.71
CA GLY A 18 8.35 -7.42 3.46
C GLY A 18 8.40 -7.03 1.99
N ALA A 19 8.75 -7.98 1.12
CA ALA A 19 8.78 -7.81 -0.32
C ALA A 19 7.39 -7.52 -0.90
N GLY A 20 6.37 -8.24 -0.43
CA GLY A 20 4.98 -8.01 -0.81
C GLY A 20 4.50 -6.63 -0.37
N MET A 21 4.78 -6.25 0.88
CA MET A 21 4.44 -4.93 1.43
C MET A 21 5.07 -3.79 0.60
N ALA A 22 6.37 -3.87 0.31
CA ALA A 22 7.07 -2.87 -0.49
C ALA A 22 6.55 -2.79 -1.93
N TRP A 23 6.18 -3.94 -2.53
CA TRP A 23 5.56 -3.97 -3.85
C TRP A 23 4.19 -3.31 -3.86
N GLN A 24 3.34 -3.61 -2.87
CA GLN A 24 2.03 -2.98 -2.75
C GLN A 24 2.13 -1.47 -2.55
N TYR A 25 3.10 -1.04 -1.75
CA TYR A 25 3.37 0.38 -1.58
C TYR A 25 3.73 1.04 -2.92
N ALA A 26 4.65 0.46 -3.68
CA ALA A 26 5.05 0.97 -4.98
C ALA A 26 3.87 1.04 -5.95
N MET A 27 3.14 -0.05 -6.13
CA MET A 27 2.12 -0.12 -7.18
C MET A 27 0.83 0.64 -6.85
N ALA A 28 0.35 0.54 -5.61
CA ALA A 28 -0.95 1.08 -5.21
C ALA A 28 -0.85 2.43 -4.49
N VAL A 29 0.06 2.58 -3.53
CA VAL A 29 0.16 3.82 -2.74
C VAL A 29 0.78 4.95 -3.55
N GLN A 30 1.95 4.74 -4.17
CA GLN A 30 2.61 5.80 -4.96
C GLN A 30 1.78 6.26 -6.16
N THR A 31 1.04 5.35 -6.80
CA THR A 31 0.10 5.69 -7.88
C THR A 31 -1.04 6.56 -7.37
N ALA A 32 -1.69 6.17 -6.26
CA ALA A 32 -2.77 6.97 -5.68
C ALA A 32 -2.29 8.36 -5.22
N LEU A 33 -1.07 8.49 -4.68
CA LEU A 33 -0.46 9.78 -4.34
C LEU A 33 -0.31 10.68 -5.58
N THR A 34 0.08 10.11 -6.71
CA THR A 34 0.16 10.83 -7.98
C THR A 34 -1.22 11.33 -8.43
N ASP A 35 -2.24 10.49 -8.31
CA ASP A 35 -3.62 10.84 -8.69
C ASP A 35 -4.22 11.92 -7.77
N ILE A 36 -3.92 11.89 -6.47
CA ILE A 36 -4.29 12.94 -5.52
C ILE A 36 -3.71 14.29 -5.95
N ASP A 37 -2.41 14.32 -6.23
CA ASP A 37 -1.72 15.56 -6.62
C ASP A 37 -2.23 16.09 -7.96
N ALA A 38 -2.48 15.20 -8.93
CA ALA A 38 -3.07 15.57 -10.22
C ALA A 38 -4.50 16.11 -10.08
N ALA A 39 -5.35 15.47 -9.27
CA ALA A 39 -6.72 15.91 -9.04
C ALA A 39 -6.77 17.27 -8.34
N LEU A 40 -5.89 17.52 -7.36
CA LEU A 40 -5.82 18.81 -6.68
C LEU A 40 -5.33 19.92 -7.62
N ALA A 41 -4.34 19.64 -8.47
CA ALA A 41 -3.86 20.59 -9.48
C ALA A 41 -4.92 20.93 -10.54
N ALA A 42 -5.80 19.98 -10.86
CA ALA A 42 -6.94 20.18 -11.76
C ALA A 42 -8.17 20.82 -11.08
N GLU A 43 -8.07 21.22 -9.80
CA GLU A 43 -9.18 21.71 -8.99
C GLU A 43 -10.38 20.74 -8.90
N ASN A 44 -10.15 19.45 -9.15
CA ASN A 44 -11.16 18.41 -9.04
C ASN A 44 -11.17 17.83 -7.62
N HIS A 45 -11.76 18.58 -6.70
CA HIS A 45 -11.80 18.23 -5.27
C HIS A 45 -12.52 16.90 -4.97
N PRO A 46 -13.65 16.56 -5.62
CA PRO A 46 -14.25 15.23 -5.48
C PRO A 46 -13.30 14.09 -5.83
N ALA A 47 -12.63 14.17 -7.00
CA ALA A 47 -11.66 13.15 -7.40
C ALA A 47 -10.46 13.09 -6.44
N CYS A 48 -10.03 14.23 -5.88
CA CYS A 48 -8.97 14.26 -4.89
C CYS A 48 -9.36 13.46 -3.63
N VAL A 49 -10.57 13.66 -3.09
CA VAL A 49 -11.06 12.91 -1.91
C VAL A 49 -11.23 11.42 -2.24
N GLU A 50 -11.70 11.10 -3.44
CA GLU A 50 -11.84 9.71 -3.90
C GLU A 50 -10.47 9.00 -4.00
N SER A 51 -9.47 9.66 -4.59
CA SER A 51 -8.09 9.18 -4.62
C SER A 51 -7.46 9.08 -3.22
N CYS A 52 -7.84 9.96 -2.28
CA CYS A 52 -7.44 9.83 -0.88
C CYS A 52 -8.01 8.55 -0.23
N ALA A 53 -9.25 8.20 -0.53
CA ALA A 53 -9.86 6.96 -0.05
C ALA A 53 -9.12 5.72 -0.61
N VAL A 54 -8.77 5.74 -1.90
CA VAL A 54 -7.96 4.68 -2.55
C VAL A 54 -6.59 4.55 -1.87
N ALA A 55 -5.92 5.67 -1.60
CA ALA A 55 -4.61 5.66 -0.93
C ALA A 55 -4.69 5.07 0.49
N LEU A 56 -5.65 5.49 1.33
CA LEU A 56 -5.79 4.97 2.70
C LEU A 56 -6.16 3.48 2.72
N ARG A 57 -6.95 3.03 1.74
CA ARG A 57 -7.25 1.62 1.54
C ARG A 57 -5.98 0.83 1.23
N ALA A 58 -5.18 1.31 0.26
CA ALA A 58 -3.91 0.68 -0.12
C ALA A 58 -2.90 0.67 1.03
N ILE A 59 -2.80 1.75 1.81
CA ILE A 59 -1.94 1.82 3.00
C ILE A 59 -2.35 0.76 4.03
N THR A 60 -3.65 0.64 4.33
CA THR A 60 -4.15 -0.37 5.27
C THR A 60 -3.82 -1.78 4.78
N TYR A 61 -3.92 -2.03 3.47
CA TYR A 61 -3.55 -3.31 2.89
C TYR A 61 -2.05 -3.59 3.01
N CYS A 62 -1.18 -2.60 2.79
CA CYS A 62 0.26 -2.76 3.01
C CYS A 62 0.58 -3.16 4.45
N GLU A 63 -0.07 -2.52 5.44
CA GLU A 63 0.06 -2.88 6.87
C GLU A 63 -0.36 -4.34 7.13
N GLN A 64 -1.44 -4.82 6.50
CA GLN A 64 -1.90 -6.20 6.61
C GLN A 64 -0.88 -7.20 6.03
N VAL A 65 -0.35 -6.91 4.85
CA VAL A 65 0.69 -7.74 4.22
C VAL A 65 1.93 -7.81 5.12
N GLY A 66 2.38 -6.67 5.65
CA GLY A 66 3.52 -6.62 6.58
C GLY A 66 3.28 -7.38 7.89
N ALA A 67 2.04 -7.44 8.37
CA ALA A 67 1.63 -8.17 9.56
C ALA A 67 1.47 -9.69 9.34
N GLY A 68 1.70 -10.19 8.13
CA GLY A 68 1.62 -11.62 7.84
C GLY A 68 0.27 -12.10 7.33
N TYR A 69 -0.56 -11.22 6.78
CA TYR A 69 -1.80 -11.64 6.11
C TYR A 69 -1.44 -12.40 4.83
N LEU A 70 -1.66 -13.72 4.85
CA LEU A 70 -1.34 -14.62 3.74
C LEU A 70 -2.55 -14.79 2.83
N GLY A 71 -2.45 -14.28 1.61
CA GLY A 71 -3.46 -14.41 0.56
C GLY A 71 -4.18 -13.10 0.26
N ARG A 72 -4.61 -12.95 -0.99
CA ARG A 72 -5.40 -11.80 -1.43
C ARG A 72 -6.79 -11.89 -0.76
N PRO A 73 -7.16 -10.96 0.14
CA PRO A 73 -8.50 -10.96 0.68
C PRO A 73 -9.49 -10.78 -0.46
N THR A 74 -10.63 -11.47 -0.38
CA THR A 74 -11.75 -11.16 -1.26
C THR A 74 -12.15 -9.70 -1.05
N HIS A 75 -12.77 -9.09 -2.06
CA HIS A 75 -13.25 -7.71 -1.97
C HIS A 75 -14.11 -7.48 -0.72
N VAL A 76 -14.96 -8.45 -0.35
CA VAL A 76 -15.83 -8.36 0.84
C VAL A 76 -15.02 -8.45 2.13
N GLU A 77 -14.08 -9.40 2.24
CA GLU A 77 -13.21 -9.52 3.42
C GLU A 77 -12.40 -8.25 3.64
N HIS A 78 -11.87 -7.65 2.58
CA HIS A 78 -11.13 -6.41 2.67
C HIS A 78 -12.01 -5.26 3.20
N HIS A 79 -13.24 -5.12 2.72
CA HIS A 79 -14.18 -4.10 3.24
C HIS A 79 -14.53 -4.32 4.71
N VAL A 80 -14.76 -5.56 5.13
CA VAL A 80 -15.02 -5.89 6.54
C VAL A 80 -13.81 -5.54 7.40
N HIS A 81 -12.60 -5.87 6.93
CA HIS A 81 -11.37 -5.48 7.62
C HIS A 81 -11.24 -3.96 7.74
N LEU A 82 -11.45 -3.21 6.66
CA LEU A 82 -11.42 -1.74 6.68
C LEU A 82 -12.46 -1.15 7.62
N ALA A 83 -13.61 -1.80 7.80
CA ALA A 83 -14.65 -1.35 8.71
C ALA A 83 -14.28 -1.59 10.18
N LEU A 84 -13.60 -2.69 10.49
CA LEU A 84 -13.38 -3.17 11.85
C LEU A 84 -11.98 -2.90 12.42
N THR A 85 -10.96 -2.76 11.55
CA THR A 85 -9.58 -2.58 12.03
C THR A 85 -9.36 -1.21 12.66
N ASP A 86 -8.52 -1.20 13.69
CA ASP A 86 -8.06 -0.02 14.42
C ASP A 86 -6.76 0.56 13.87
N SER A 87 -6.36 0.18 12.66
CA SER A 87 -5.22 0.83 12.03
C SER A 87 -5.49 2.33 11.84
N PRO A 88 -4.50 3.21 12.04
CA PRO A 88 -4.66 4.65 11.83
C PRO A 88 -5.20 5.00 10.44
N ALA A 89 -4.74 4.31 9.40
CA ALA A 89 -5.19 4.53 8.02
C ALA A 89 -6.66 4.14 7.81
N ALA A 90 -7.11 3.01 8.37
CA ALA A 90 -8.51 2.61 8.29
C ALA A 90 -9.45 3.57 9.05
N ARG A 91 -9.03 4.06 10.23
CA ARG A 91 -9.78 5.10 10.96
C ARG A 91 -9.86 6.40 10.16
N ALA A 92 -8.78 6.81 9.51
CA ALA A 92 -8.76 7.97 8.65
C ALA A 92 -9.73 7.80 7.47
N LEU A 93 -9.72 6.62 6.82
CA LEU A 93 -10.61 6.30 5.70
C LEU A 93 -12.08 6.46 6.09
N ARG A 94 -12.48 5.90 7.24
CA ARG A 94 -13.86 5.98 7.76
C ARG A 94 -14.30 7.41 8.11
N ARG A 95 -13.36 8.36 8.24
CA ARG A 95 -13.61 9.75 8.61
C ARG A 95 -13.48 10.72 7.43
N LEU A 96 -13.13 10.23 6.24
CA LEU A 96 -13.09 11.08 5.06
C LEU A 96 -14.49 11.66 4.77
N PRO A 97 -14.55 12.91 4.29
CA PRO A 97 -15.80 13.47 3.81
C PRO A 97 -16.28 12.69 2.57
N PRO A 98 -17.59 12.70 2.27
CA PRO A 98 -18.09 12.16 1.01
C PRO A 98 -17.44 12.92 -0.17
N PRO A 99 -16.97 12.22 -1.23
CA PRO A 99 -16.36 12.89 -2.39
C PRO A 99 -17.31 13.87 -3.09
N ALA A 100 -18.59 13.49 -3.19
CA ALA A 100 -19.59 14.31 -3.85
C ALA A 100 -19.79 15.64 -3.11
N GLY A 101 -19.46 16.74 -3.79
CA GLY A 101 -19.56 18.09 -3.23
C GLY A 101 -18.40 18.48 -2.31
N ALA A 102 -17.32 17.69 -2.27
CA ALA A 102 -16.14 18.01 -1.49
C ALA A 102 -15.58 19.40 -1.87
N THR A 103 -15.30 20.20 -0.84
CA THR A 103 -14.69 21.51 -0.96
C THR A 103 -13.17 21.39 -1.09
N ARG A 104 -12.52 22.48 -1.51
CA ARG A 104 -11.07 22.57 -1.53
C ARG A 104 -10.43 22.28 -0.17
N ALA A 105 -10.97 22.87 0.89
CA ALA A 105 -10.45 22.71 2.24
C ALA A 105 -10.54 21.25 2.72
N GLU A 106 -11.64 20.56 2.39
CA GLU A 106 -11.82 19.14 2.68
C GLU A 106 -10.82 18.26 1.90
N ALA A 107 -10.61 18.55 0.61
CA ALA A 107 -9.64 17.84 -0.22
C ALA A 107 -8.20 18.03 0.28
N GLU A 108 -7.82 19.26 0.65
CA GLU A 108 -6.50 19.56 1.21
C GLU A 108 -6.30 18.88 2.57
N ALA A 109 -7.32 18.87 3.44
CA ALA A 109 -7.27 18.16 4.72
C ALA A 109 -7.15 16.64 4.53
N ALA A 110 -7.92 16.05 3.62
CA ALA A 110 -7.84 14.63 3.28
C ALA A 110 -6.45 14.24 2.77
N ARG A 111 -5.88 15.04 1.85
CA ARG A 111 -4.52 14.84 1.33
C ARG A 111 -3.47 14.91 2.44
N GLN A 112 -3.61 15.83 3.39
CA GLN A 112 -2.69 15.93 4.51
C GLN A 112 -2.73 14.67 5.39
N VAL A 113 -3.92 14.14 5.67
CA VAL A 113 -4.07 12.89 6.41
C VAL A 113 -3.42 11.71 5.67
N VAL A 114 -3.59 11.62 4.34
CA VAL A 114 -2.92 10.60 3.52
C VAL A 114 -1.41 10.72 3.64
N ARG A 115 -0.85 11.92 3.53
CA ARG A 115 0.61 12.16 3.65
C ARG A 115 1.16 11.70 5.00
N GLU A 116 0.46 11.98 6.10
CA GLU A 116 0.87 11.51 7.43
C GLU A 116 0.87 9.98 7.53
N GLN A 117 -0.10 9.30 6.91
CA GLN A 117 -0.15 7.84 6.92
C GLN A 117 0.90 7.23 5.99
N ASP A 118 1.13 7.85 4.85
CA ASP A 118 2.19 7.48 3.90
C ASP A 118 3.58 7.60 4.55
N GLU A 119 3.89 8.70 5.24
CA GLU A 119 5.15 8.86 5.97
C GLU A 119 5.35 7.77 7.03
N ARG A 120 4.30 7.42 7.77
CA ARG A 120 4.33 6.32 8.75
C ARG A 120 4.60 4.98 8.07
N LEU A 121 3.90 4.71 6.97
CA LEU A 121 4.07 3.47 6.22
C LEU A 121 5.50 3.37 5.66
N ARG A 122 6.00 4.44 5.02
CA ARG A 122 7.38 4.51 4.50
C ARG A 122 8.43 4.22 5.57
N ALA A 123 8.25 4.76 6.78
CA ALA A 123 9.15 4.48 7.90
C ALA A 123 9.14 3.01 8.36
N SER A 124 8.10 2.24 8.00
CA SER A 124 7.97 0.82 8.31
C SER A 124 8.35 -0.12 7.16
N LEU A 125 8.60 0.41 5.96
CA LEU A 125 8.96 -0.42 4.80
C LEU A 125 10.35 -1.01 4.98
N PRO A 126 10.53 -2.32 4.75
CA PRO A 126 11.82 -2.97 4.92
C PRO A 126 12.78 -2.71 3.76
N VAL A 127 12.24 -2.38 2.59
CA VAL A 127 12.97 -2.00 1.37
C VAL A 127 12.16 -0.96 0.61
N ASP A 128 12.86 -0.07 -0.08
CA ASP A 128 12.24 0.88 -1.01
C ASP A 128 12.21 0.27 -2.42
N ILE A 129 11.05 0.34 -3.08
CA ILE A 129 10.86 -0.07 -4.47
C ILE A 129 10.47 1.18 -5.26
N PRO A 130 11.38 1.71 -6.10
CA PRO A 130 11.06 2.87 -6.91
C PRO A 130 10.06 2.52 -8.01
N VAL A 131 9.05 3.36 -8.18
CA VAL A 131 8.15 3.29 -9.35
C VAL A 131 8.83 4.01 -10.51
N LEU A 132 9.45 3.22 -11.38
CA LEU A 132 10.11 3.70 -12.60
C LEU A 132 9.09 3.63 -13.75
N ARG A 133 8.41 4.74 -14.00
CA ARG A 133 7.52 4.87 -15.16
C ARG A 133 8.32 5.16 -16.43
N THR A 134 8.16 4.30 -17.43
CA THR A 134 8.62 4.54 -18.81
C THR A 134 7.42 4.77 -19.72
N ALA A 135 7.65 5.30 -20.93
CA ALA A 135 6.59 5.42 -21.94
C ALA A 135 5.97 4.05 -22.34
N SER A 136 6.66 2.95 -22.05
CA SER A 136 6.20 1.59 -22.29
C SER A 136 5.47 0.98 -21.08
N GLY A 137 5.61 1.52 -19.86
CA GLY A 137 4.92 1.03 -18.66
C GLY A 137 5.83 0.93 -17.44
N PHE A 138 5.57 -0.06 -16.58
CA PHE A 138 6.29 -0.28 -15.29
C PHE A 138 7.41 -1.33 -15.38
N PHE A 139 7.87 -1.66 -16.58
CA PHE A 139 8.76 -2.80 -16.82
C PHE A 139 10.03 -2.86 -15.95
N PRO A 140 10.70 -1.73 -15.62
CA PRO A 140 11.85 -1.77 -14.70
C PRO A 140 11.44 -2.10 -13.25
N THR A 141 10.31 -1.60 -12.78
CA THR A 141 9.76 -1.95 -11.45
C THR A 141 9.39 -3.45 -11.43
N VAL A 142 8.78 -3.98 -12.50
CA VAL A 142 8.48 -5.42 -12.63
C VAL A 142 9.74 -6.30 -12.59
N GLY A 143 10.88 -5.79 -13.06
CA GLY A 143 12.17 -6.48 -12.92
C GLY A 143 12.55 -6.76 -11.46
N ILE A 144 12.17 -5.89 -10.52
CA ILE A 144 12.40 -6.08 -9.09
C ILE A 144 11.54 -7.23 -8.56
N ALA A 145 10.27 -7.32 -8.96
CA ALA A 145 9.41 -8.46 -8.62
C ALA A 145 9.99 -9.79 -9.14
N GLY A 146 10.52 -9.80 -10.37
CA GLY A 146 11.20 -10.98 -10.93
C GLY A 146 12.44 -11.41 -10.14
N ALA A 147 13.23 -10.46 -9.64
CA ALA A 147 14.38 -10.76 -8.77
C ALA A 147 13.93 -11.31 -7.40
N LEU A 148 12.85 -10.79 -6.83
CA LEU A 148 12.27 -11.27 -5.58
C LEU A 148 11.68 -12.67 -5.72
N GLU A 149 11.02 -12.97 -6.84
CA GLU A 149 10.52 -14.33 -7.17
C GLU A 149 11.65 -15.36 -7.29
N LYS A 150 12.75 -14.97 -7.94
CA LYS A 150 13.93 -15.82 -8.02
C LYS A 150 14.48 -16.14 -6.63
N LEU A 151 14.62 -15.12 -5.78
CA LEU A 151 15.08 -15.29 -4.40
C LEU A 151 14.13 -16.19 -3.58
N ARG A 152 12.81 -16.01 -3.69
CA ARG A 152 11.82 -16.87 -3.04
C ARG A 152 11.96 -18.33 -3.47
N THR A 153 12.12 -18.57 -4.77
CA THR A 153 12.31 -19.91 -5.34
C THR A 153 13.59 -20.56 -4.80
N GLU A 154 14.70 -19.82 -4.75
CA GLU A 154 15.98 -20.29 -4.19
C GLU A 154 15.88 -20.68 -2.70
N HIS A 155 14.91 -20.10 -1.98
CA HIS A 155 14.62 -20.39 -0.57
C HIS A 155 13.45 -21.38 -0.36
N GLY A 156 13.00 -22.05 -1.42
CA GLY A 156 11.94 -23.08 -1.33
C GLY A 156 10.53 -22.53 -1.07
N LEU A 157 10.32 -21.24 -1.33
CA LEU A 157 9.01 -20.60 -1.22
C LEU A 157 8.29 -20.62 -2.57
N GLY A 158 6.97 -20.75 -2.53
CA GLY A 158 6.12 -20.68 -3.72
C GLY A 158 6.03 -19.27 -4.32
N PRO A 159 5.42 -19.12 -5.51
CA PRO A 159 5.23 -17.82 -6.15
C PRO A 159 4.31 -16.92 -5.32
N MET A 160 4.51 -15.61 -5.42
CA MET A 160 3.62 -14.58 -4.85
C MET A 160 2.62 -14.10 -5.90
N ASP A 161 1.41 -13.78 -5.46
CA ASP A 161 0.44 -13.07 -6.30
C ASP A 161 0.78 -11.58 -6.31
N TRP A 162 1.35 -11.13 -7.43
CA TRP A 162 1.69 -9.72 -7.67
C TRP A 162 0.52 -8.93 -8.29
N ASP A 163 -0.53 -9.62 -8.74
CA ASP A 163 -1.68 -9.02 -9.40
C ASP A 163 -2.73 -8.56 -8.40
N GLN A 164 -3.07 -7.28 -8.47
CA GLN A 164 -3.99 -6.60 -7.56
C GLN A 164 -5.07 -5.80 -8.29
N TRP A 165 -5.13 -5.83 -9.64
CA TRP A 165 -6.02 -4.96 -10.44
C TRP A 165 -7.53 -5.23 -10.27
N GLY A 166 -7.94 -6.01 -9.26
CA GLY A 166 -9.35 -6.28 -8.95
C GLY A 166 -9.70 -6.17 -7.47
N ILE A 167 -8.95 -5.38 -6.70
CA ILE A 167 -9.42 -4.87 -5.40
C ILE A 167 -9.94 -3.47 -5.63
#